data_AF-A0A497MC41-F1
#
_entry.id   AF-A0A497MC41-F1
#
_cell.length_a   1.000
_cell.length_b   1.000
_cell.length_c   1.000
_cell.angle_alpha   90.00
_cell.angle_beta   90.00
_cell.angle_gamma   90.00
#
_symmetry.space_group_name_H-M   'P 1'
#
loop_
_entity.id
_entity.type
_entity.pdbx_description
1 polymer ?
#
loop_
_entity_poly.entity_id
_entity_poly.type
_entity_poly.pdbx_seq_one_letter_code
_entity_poly.pdbx_strand_id
1 'polypeptide(L)'
;MRRYLHRDEGEMETLRPGTPSDAGLKEDYVSKALNVLEDGLRGGVYPGFTVLVARKGVVAIHRADGYAQLIPERRHMGLNTVFDLASLTKPVCTATLTLKMVEKGVLTLETRVCEVLDGWDEG
;
A
#
# COMPACT_ATOMS: atom_id res chain seq x y z
N MET A 1 5.09 17.67 -27.27
CA MET A 1 4.43 17.38 -25.98
C MET A 1 5.39 16.56 -25.13
N ARG A 2 6.39 17.23 -24.53
CA ARG A 2 7.56 16.63 -23.88
C ARG A 2 7.70 17.37 -22.54
N ARG A 3 7.00 16.91 -21.51
CA ARG A 3 6.96 17.57 -20.19
C ARG A 3 6.59 16.58 -19.08
N TYR A 4 7.25 15.42 -19.03
CA TYR A 4 7.13 14.47 -17.91
C TYR A 4 8.46 13.79 -17.52
N LEU A 5 9.60 14.24 -18.06
CA LEU A 5 10.89 13.64 -17.77
C LEU A 5 11.86 14.70 -17.29
N HIS A 6 11.73 15.03 -16.01
CA HIS A 6 12.78 15.44 -15.07
C HIS A 6 12.07 15.66 -13.74
N ARG A 7 11.65 14.56 -13.10
CA ARG A 7 11.74 14.56 -11.64
C ARG A 7 13.24 14.42 -11.43
N ASP A 8 13.89 15.50 -11.00
CA ASP A 8 15.20 15.39 -10.39
C ASP A 8 15.16 14.19 -9.45
N GLU A 9 16.21 13.38 -9.39
CA GLU A 9 16.45 12.47 -8.27
C GLU A 9 16.68 13.28 -6.96
N GLY A 10 15.96 14.40 -6.80
CA GLY A 10 15.87 15.22 -5.62
C GLY A 10 15.34 14.33 -4.52
N GLU A 11 16.19 14.22 -3.48
CA GLU A 11 15.98 13.59 -2.19
C GLU A 11 14.63 12.88 -2.10
N MET A 12 14.66 11.56 -2.18
CA MET A 12 13.50 10.74 -1.85
C MET A 12 13.13 11.08 -0.41
N GLU A 13 12.17 11.99 -0.24
CA GLU A 13 11.83 12.59 1.04
C GLU A 13 11.46 11.46 2.00
N THR A 14 12.39 11.11 2.88
CA THR A 14 12.24 9.95 3.75
C THR A 14 11.15 10.25 4.74
N LEU A 15 10.22 9.32 4.90
CA LEU A 15 9.16 9.44 5.89
C LEU A 15 9.77 9.64 7.29
N ARG A 16 9.33 10.69 7.99
CA ARG A 16 9.70 10.95 9.39
C ARG A 16 8.54 10.64 10.33
N PRO A 17 8.78 10.13 11.54
CA PRO A 17 7.75 10.08 12.58
C PRO A 17 7.25 11.49 12.93
N GLY A 18 5.98 11.59 13.33
CA GLY A 18 5.40 12.83 13.85
C GLY A 18 3.97 12.63 14.34
N THR A 19 3.27 13.74 14.55
CA THR A 19 1.88 13.75 14.98
C THR A 19 0.91 13.89 13.80
N PRO A 20 -0.40 13.64 14.00
CA PRO A 20 -1.41 14.00 13.01
C PRO A 20 -1.33 15.47 12.60
N SER A 21 -1.13 16.38 13.57
CA SER A 21 -1.00 17.81 13.31
C SER A 21 0.20 18.13 12.40
N ASP A 22 1.35 17.51 12.66
CA ASP A 22 2.56 17.65 11.80
C ASP A 22 2.31 17.21 10.35
N ALA A 23 1.46 16.19 10.15
CA ALA A 23 1.04 15.70 8.84
C ALA A 23 -0.09 16.56 8.20
N GLY A 24 -0.55 17.61 8.90
CA GLY A 24 -1.69 18.44 8.54
C GLY A 24 -3.02 17.69 8.55
N LEU A 25 -3.15 16.68 9.41
CA LEU A 25 -4.35 15.90 9.67
C LEU A 25 -5.03 16.42 10.94
N LYS A 26 -6.36 16.35 10.98
CA LYS A 26 -7.14 16.67 12.18
C LYS A 26 -7.08 15.50 13.16
N GLU A 27 -6.59 15.74 14.37
CA GLU A 27 -6.44 14.72 15.41
C GLU A 27 -7.75 13.95 15.67
N ASP A 28 -8.88 14.66 15.80
CA ASP A 28 -10.18 14.01 16.05
C ASP A 28 -10.58 12.97 15.00
N TYR A 29 -10.28 13.21 13.72
CA TYR A 29 -10.60 12.25 12.66
C TYR A 29 -9.66 11.06 12.68
N VAL A 30 -8.40 11.30 13.02
CA VAL A 30 -7.40 10.25 13.15
C VAL A 30 -7.74 9.34 14.34
N SER A 31 -8.12 9.91 15.49
CA SER A 31 -8.61 9.16 16.65
C SER A 31 -9.88 8.38 16.35
N LYS A 32 -10.84 8.96 15.61
CA LYS A 32 -12.05 8.23 15.17
C LYS A 32 -11.72 7.01 14.31
N ALA A 33 -10.77 7.14 13.37
CA ALA A 33 -10.35 6.01 12.53
C ALA A 33 -9.68 4.90 13.35
N LEU A 34 -8.86 5.25 14.35
CA LEU A 34 -8.27 4.28 15.27
C LEU A 34 -9.33 3.55 16.10
N ASN A 35 -10.33 4.28 16.62
CA ASN A 35 -11.41 3.66 17.39
C ASN A 35 -12.19 2.62 16.58
N VAL A 36 -12.44 2.87 15.28
CA VAL A 36 -13.08 1.89 14.39
C VAL A 36 -12.24 0.60 14.29
N LEU A 37 -10.92 0.71 14.26
CA LEU A 37 -10.02 -0.45 14.23
C LEU A 37 -10.04 -1.22 15.57
N GLU A 38 -10.03 -0.49 16.68
CA GLU A 38 -10.10 -1.08 18.01
C GLU A 38 -11.44 -1.77 18.27
N ASP A 39 -12.55 -1.14 17.87
CA ASP A 39 -13.90 -1.69 18.04
C ASP A 39 -14.10 -2.94 17.18
N GLY A 40 -13.55 -2.95 15.95
CA GLY A 40 -13.55 -4.14 15.10
C GLY A 40 -12.73 -5.29 15.69
N LEU A 41 -11.57 -4.98 16.30
CA LEU A 41 -10.76 -5.95 17.03
C LEU A 41 -11.51 -6.51 18.25
N ARG A 42 -12.06 -5.64 19.11
CA ARG A 42 -12.84 -6.05 20.30
C ARG A 42 -14.09 -6.84 19.93
N GLY A 43 -14.73 -6.48 18.82
CA GLY A 43 -15.90 -7.17 18.27
C GLY A 43 -15.60 -8.47 17.54
N GLY A 44 -14.33 -8.86 17.38
CA GLY A 44 -13.94 -10.12 16.74
C GLY A 44 -14.10 -10.14 15.22
N VAL A 45 -14.18 -8.98 14.56
CA VAL A 45 -14.29 -8.88 13.09
C VAL A 45 -13.01 -9.39 12.42
N TYR A 46 -11.87 -9.18 13.05
CA TYR A 46 -10.55 -9.70 12.66
C TYR A 46 -9.71 -9.98 13.90
N PRO A 47 -8.73 -10.91 13.82
CA PRO A 47 -7.90 -11.28 14.97
C PRO A 47 -6.85 -10.22 15.36
N GLY A 48 -6.49 -9.33 14.42
CA GLY A 48 -5.48 -8.29 14.59
C GLY A 48 -5.35 -7.42 13.33
N PHE A 49 -4.66 -6.29 13.44
CA PHE A 49 -4.45 -5.36 12.33
C PHE A 49 -3.10 -4.66 12.40
N THR A 50 -2.66 -4.13 11.25
CA THR A 50 -1.60 -3.13 11.15
C THR A 50 -2.14 -1.90 10.41
N VAL A 51 -1.78 -0.70 10.85
CA VAL A 51 -2.20 0.56 10.22
C VAL A 51 -1.03 1.53 10.09
N LEU A 52 -0.94 2.17 8.92
CA LEU A 52 0.00 3.25 8.62
C LEU A 52 -0.79 4.43 8.06
N VAL A 53 -0.62 5.61 8.66
CA VAL A 53 -1.17 6.87 8.14
C VAL A 53 -0.01 7.84 7.97
N ALA A 54 0.29 8.20 6.72
CA ALA A 54 1.34 9.14 6.38
C ALA A 54 0.84 10.21 5.41
N ARG A 55 1.25 11.46 5.62
CA ARG A 55 0.93 12.58 4.74
C ARG A 55 2.02 13.65 4.83
N LYS A 56 2.39 14.23 3.67
CA LYS A 56 3.44 15.27 3.56
C LYS A 56 4.76 14.85 4.24
N GLY A 57 5.24 13.64 3.96
CA GLY A 57 6.47 13.13 4.55
C GLY A 57 6.38 12.72 6.03
N VAL A 58 5.25 12.91 6.71
CA VAL A 58 5.09 12.61 8.14
C VAL A 58 4.24 11.37 8.35
N VAL A 59 4.76 10.41 9.11
CA VAL A 59 4.02 9.25 9.64
C VAL A 59 3.33 9.67 10.92
N ALA A 60 2.02 9.93 10.82
CA ALA A 60 1.17 10.30 11.95
C ALA A 60 0.78 9.09 12.82
N ILE A 61 0.64 7.92 12.19
CA ILE A 61 0.34 6.65 12.86
C ILE A 61 1.13 5.54 12.18
N HIS A 62 1.77 4.70 12.99
CA HIS A 62 2.20 3.36 12.58
C HIS A 62 2.00 2.41 13.77
N ARG A 63 0.98 1.54 13.69
CA ARG A 63 0.56 0.69 14.82
C ARG A 63 0.19 -0.71 14.36
N ALA A 64 0.35 -1.67 15.26
CA ALA A 64 -0.11 -3.05 15.13
C ALA A 64 -0.81 -3.44 16.44
N ASP A 65 -1.88 -4.22 16.36
CA ASP A 65 -2.58 -4.76 17.53
C ASP A 65 -3.22 -6.12 17.23
N GLY A 66 -3.54 -6.87 18.28
CA GLY A 66 -4.13 -8.20 18.22
C GLY A 66 -3.14 -9.29 17.81
N TYR A 67 -3.63 -10.25 17.03
CA TYR A 67 -2.92 -11.45 16.64
C TYR A 67 -2.87 -11.58 15.12
N ALA A 68 -1.68 -11.88 14.60
CA ALA A 68 -1.47 -12.28 13.20
C ALA A 68 -1.95 -13.70 12.93
N GLN A 69 -2.05 -14.53 13.98
CA GLN A 69 -2.48 -15.92 13.89
C GLN A 69 -3.13 -16.32 15.22
N LEU A 70 -4.26 -17.03 15.15
CA LEU A 70 -4.92 -17.60 16.33
C LEU A 70 -4.65 -19.10 16.50
N ILE A 71 -4.46 -19.82 15.40
CA ILE A 71 -4.25 -21.26 15.33
C ILE A 71 -3.16 -21.62 14.31
N PRO A 72 -2.41 -22.73 14.48
CA PRO A 72 -2.45 -23.65 15.63
C PRO A 72 -1.93 -23.02 16.92
N GLU A 73 -1.03 -22.05 16.80
CA GLU A 73 -0.49 -21.28 17.93
C GLU A 73 -0.80 -19.79 17.76
N ARG A 74 -1.09 -19.12 18.88
CA ARG A 74 -1.34 -17.68 18.88
C ARG A 74 -0.06 -16.90 18.66
N ARG A 75 -0.04 -16.05 17.64
CA ARG A 75 1.09 -15.17 17.32
C ARG A 75 0.64 -13.72 17.30
N HIS A 76 1.28 -12.88 18.10
CA HIS A 76 0.99 -11.45 18.14
C HIS A 76 1.26 -10.77 16.80
N MET A 77 0.44 -9.76 16.50
CA MET A 77 0.67 -8.88 15.37
C MET A 77 1.81 -7.90 15.69
N GLY A 78 2.78 -7.76 14.79
CA GLY A 78 3.81 -6.73 14.86
C GLY A 78 3.83 -5.84 13.61
N LEU A 79 4.54 -4.71 13.67
CA LEU A 79 4.67 -3.79 12.53
C LEU A 79 5.37 -4.43 11.32
N ASN A 80 6.20 -5.45 11.56
CA ASN A 80 6.92 -6.19 10.53
C ASN A 80 6.26 -7.52 10.19
N THR A 81 5.00 -7.75 10.58
CA THR A 81 4.26 -8.95 10.14
C THR A 81 4.14 -8.93 8.63
N VAL A 82 4.55 -10.02 7.98
CA VAL A 82 4.34 -10.24 6.55
C VAL A 82 2.94 -10.81 6.33
N PHE A 83 2.22 -10.25 5.36
CA PHE A 83 0.91 -10.70 4.93
C PHE A 83 0.96 -11.19 3.49
N ASP A 84 0.08 -12.14 3.15
CA ASP A 84 -0.25 -12.39 1.75
C ASP A 84 -1.03 -11.17 1.22
N LEU A 85 -0.52 -10.56 0.15
CA LEU A 85 -1.12 -9.40 -0.47
C LEU A 85 -2.37 -9.75 -1.29
N ALA A 86 -2.51 -11.01 -1.71
CA ALA A 86 -3.57 -11.48 -2.58
C ALA A 86 -3.81 -10.50 -3.75
N SER A 87 -5.02 -9.97 -3.89
CA SER A 87 -5.35 -9.04 -4.99
C SER A 87 -4.68 -7.67 -4.90
N LEU A 88 -4.08 -7.28 -3.77
CA LEU A 88 -3.25 -6.06 -3.70
C LEU A 88 -1.99 -6.17 -4.58
N THR A 89 -1.58 -7.39 -4.95
CA THR A 89 -0.52 -7.64 -5.94
C THR A 89 -0.83 -7.00 -7.29
N LYS A 90 -2.10 -6.88 -7.69
CA LYS A 90 -2.49 -6.31 -8.99
C LYS A 90 -2.02 -4.85 -9.14
N PRO A 91 -2.45 -3.89 -8.30
CA PRO A 91 -1.98 -2.51 -8.43
C PRO A 91 -0.51 -2.33 -8.03
N VAL A 92 -0.06 -3.01 -6.96
CA VAL A 92 1.28 -2.78 -6.40
C VAL A 92 2.38 -3.39 -7.26
N CYS A 93 2.16 -4.58 -7.82
CA CYS A 93 3.15 -5.27 -8.63
C CYS A 93 2.76 -5.24 -10.11
N THR A 94 1.70 -5.95 -10.52
CA THR A 94 1.41 -6.20 -11.93
C THR A 94 1.22 -4.91 -12.72
N ALA A 95 0.30 -4.03 -12.30
CA ALA A 95 0.02 -2.78 -12.99
C ALA A 95 1.23 -1.84 -12.98
N THR A 96 1.93 -1.74 -11.84
CA THR A 96 3.13 -0.90 -11.72
C THR A 96 4.23 -1.38 -12.66
N LEU A 97 4.51 -2.68 -12.71
CA LEU A 97 5.51 -3.25 -13.62
C LEU A 97 5.10 -3.06 -15.09
N THR A 98 3.84 -3.27 -15.43
CA THR A 98 3.32 -3.02 -16.79
C THR A 98 3.50 -1.55 -17.18
N LEU A 99 3.13 -0.60 -16.33
CA LEU A 99 3.30 0.82 -16.63
C LEU A 99 4.78 1.23 -16.70
N LYS A 100 5.67 0.60 -15.94
CA LYS A 100 7.13 0.78 -16.11
C LYS A 100 7.64 0.24 -17.45
N MET A 101 7.04 -0.82 -17.99
CA MET A 101 7.36 -1.29 -19.35
C MET A 101 6.86 -0.30 -20.41
N VAL A 102 5.68 0.29 -20.20
CA VAL A 102 5.17 1.38 -21.05
C VAL A 102 6.08 2.60 -21.02
N GLU A 103 6.50 3.05 -19.84
CA GLU A 103 7.45 4.16 -19.67
C GLU A 103 8.77 3.90 -20.41
N LYS A 104 9.25 2.65 -20.41
CA LYS A 104 10.46 2.23 -21.12
C LYS A 104 10.26 2.03 -22.62
N GLY A 105 9.05 2.18 -23.14
CA GLY A 105 8.71 1.94 -24.56
C GLY A 105 8.76 0.47 -24.98
N VAL A 106 8.73 -0.47 -24.02
CA VAL A 106 8.70 -1.92 -24.30
C VAL A 106 7.29 -2.35 -24.75
N LEU A 107 6.26 -1.67 -24.24
CA LEU A 107 4.85 -1.88 -24.56
C LEU A 107 4.18 -0.50 -24.72
N THR A 108 3.00 -0.44 -25.32
CA THR A 108 2.07 0.67 -25.16
C THR A 108 0.77 0.17 -24.52
N LEU A 109 -0.13 1.07 -24.15
CA LEU A 109 -1.45 0.66 -23.64
C LEU A 109 -2.33 0.03 -24.73
N GLU A 110 -1.94 0.22 -25.99
CA GLU A 110 -2.58 -0.28 -27.20
C GLU A 110 -1.87 -1.52 -27.78
N THR A 111 -0.74 -1.95 -27.21
CA THR A 111 -0.09 -3.21 -27.60
C THR A 111 -1.09 -4.35 -27.49
N ARG A 112 -1.29 -5.08 -28.59
CA ARG A 112 -2.20 -6.22 -28.61
C ARG A 112 -1.61 -7.35 -27.78
N VAL A 113 -2.46 -8.07 -27.04
CA VAL A 113 -1.99 -9.17 -26.17
C VAL A 113 -1.32 -10.28 -26.97
N CYS A 114 -1.80 -10.58 -28.18
CA CYS A 114 -1.19 -11.55 -29.09
C CYS A 114 0.22 -11.19 -29.55
N GLU A 115 0.64 -9.92 -29.45
CA GLU A 115 2.01 -9.51 -29.79
C GLU A 115 3.02 -9.87 -28.70
N VAL A 116 2.55 -10.22 -27.49
CA VAL A 116 3.41 -10.42 -26.30
C VAL A 116 3.20 -11.75 -25.60
N LEU A 117 2.04 -12.39 -25.77
CA LEU A 117 1.72 -13.68 -25.16
C LEU A 117 1.34 -14.68 -26.26
N ASP A 118 2.22 -15.65 -26.46
CA ASP A 118 1.99 -16.78 -27.38
C ASP A 118 0.75 -17.58 -26.96
N GLY A 119 -0.04 -18.03 -27.94
CA GLY A 119 -1.27 -18.80 -27.71
C GLY A 119 -2.49 -17.94 -27.35
N TRP A 120 -2.37 -16.61 -27.41
CA TRP A 120 -3.51 -15.70 -27.33
C TRP A 120 -4.00 -15.38 -28.75
N ASP A 121 -5.03 -16.11 -29.21
CA ASP A 121 -5.54 -15.93 -30.57
C ASP A 121 -6.15 -14.54 -30.78
N GLU A 122 -6.04 -14.03 -32.01
CA GLU A 122 -6.76 -12.85 -32.45
C GLU A 122 -8.25 -13.19 -32.58
N GLY A 123 -9.03 -12.91 -31.53
CA GLY A 123 -10.49 -12.95 -31.60
C GLY A 123 -11.04 -11.93 -32.59
#